data_AF-A0A965IDL8-F1
#
_entry.id   AF-A0A965IDL8-F1
#
_cell.length_a   1.000
_cell.length_b   1.000
_cell.length_c   1.000
_cell.angle_alpha   90.00
_cell.angle_beta   90.00
_cell.angle_gamma   90.00
#
_symmetry.space_group_name_H-M   'P 1'
#
loop_
_entity.id
_entity.type
_entity.pdbx_description
1 polymer ?
#
loop_
_entity_poly.entity_id
_entity_poly.type
_entity_poly.pdbx_seq_one_letter_code
_entity_poly.pdbx_strand_id
1 'polypeptide(L)'
;MAHPYHHALSSVRKWGGEVDDYLAIHEWFDGSKAHMADFRHRALRHHSEGIFMAERLFGKIITNADGRVVPVRYIGEQHVNEDLGRIPSVTDWLRCIKPSDDDAWMFGRGKNLEKELLA
;
A
#
# COMPACT_ATOMS: atom_id res chain seq x y z
N MET A 1 2.77 2.89 -15.91
CA MET A 1 2.95 3.17 -14.46
C MET A 1 4.42 3.41 -14.22
N ALA A 2 4.78 4.36 -13.37
CA ALA A 2 6.17 4.53 -12.99
C ALA A 2 6.67 3.24 -12.32
N HIS A 3 7.93 2.90 -12.55
CA HIS A 3 8.60 1.80 -11.84
C HIS A 3 8.96 2.31 -10.43
N PRO A 4 9.04 1.46 -9.39
CA PRO A 4 9.48 1.89 -8.05
C PRO A 4 10.77 2.73 -8.05
N TYR A 5 11.71 2.39 -8.94
CA TYR A 5 12.92 3.17 -9.20
C TYR A 5 12.64 4.65 -9.56
N HIS A 6 11.65 4.93 -10.41
CA HIS A 6 11.31 6.30 -10.77
C HIS A 6 10.66 7.07 -9.61
N HIS A 7 9.89 6.38 -8.76
CA HIS A 7 9.40 6.97 -7.51
C HIS A 7 10.54 7.27 -6.54
N ALA A 8 11.49 6.36 -6.40
CA ALA A 8 12.68 6.57 -5.57
C ALA A 8 13.49 7.78 -6.06
N LEU A 9 13.69 7.94 -7.38
CA LEU A 9 14.30 9.14 -7.96
C LEU A 9 13.49 10.41 -7.66
N SER A 10 12.15 10.34 -7.67
CA SER A 10 11.29 11.45 -7.27
C SER A 10 11.46 11.80 -5.79
N SER A 11 11.60 10.80 -4.90
CA SER A 11 11.91 11.00 -3.49
C SER A 11 13.31 11.57 -3.28
N VAL A 12 14.33 11.11 -4.02
CA VAL A 12 15.67 11.73 -4.02
C VAL A 12 15.57 13.20 -4.40
N ARG A 13 14.85 13.53 -5.48
CA ARG A 13 14.66 14.92 -5.91
C ARG A 13 13.96 15.78 -4.84
N LYS A 14 13.04 15.21 -4.08
CA LYS A 14 12.25 15.93 -3.07
C LYS A 14 12.95 16.05 -1.72
N TRP A 15 13.65 15.00 -1.31
CA TRP A 15 14.14 14.82 0.04
C TRP A 15 15.67 14.76 0.16
N GLY A 16 16.42 14.56 -0.93
CA GLY A 16 17.86 14.30 -0.94
C GLY A 16 18.17 12.82 -0.77
N GLY A 17 19.42 12.48 -0.44
CA GLY A 17 19.88 11.10 -0.26
C GLY A 17 20.07 10.36 -1.58
N GLU A 18 20.00 9.04 -1.52
CA GLU A 18 20.20 8.14 -2.65
C GLU A 18 18.97 7.25 -2.90
N VAL A 19 18.95 6.58 -4.06
CA VAL A 19 17.79 5.74 -4.46
C VAL A 19 17.51 4.65 -3.44
N ASP A 20 18.55 4.04 -2.88
CA ASP A 20 18.45 2.91 -1.96
C ASP A 20 17.78 3.28 -0.63
N ASP A 21 17.80 4.58 -0.25
CA ASP A 21 17.07 5.09 0.92
C ASP A 21 15.55 4.91 0.79
N TYR A 22 15.02 4.92 -0.44
CA TYR A 22 13.57 4.99 -0.71
C TYR A 22 13.03 3.78 -1.47
N LEU A 23 13.89 3.05 -2.20
CA LEU A 23 13.47 2.04 -3.16
C LEU A 23 12.60 0.95 -2.52
N ALA A 24 13.01 0.40 -1.38
CA ALA A 24 12.29 -0.67 -0.71
C ALA A 24 10.85 -0.28 -0.31
N ILE A 25 10.63 1.00 0.04
CA ILE A 25 9.30 1.52 0.39
C ILE A 25 8.41 1.56 -0.86
N HIS A 26 8.93 2.06 -1.98
CA HIS A 26 8.17 2.11 -3.24
C HIS A 26 7.93 0.72 -3.84
N GLU A 27 8.91 -0.18 -3.75
CA GLU A 27 8.74 -1.58 -4.15
C GLU A 27 7.66 -2.27 -3.32
N TRP A 28 7.53 -1.93 -2.04
CA TRP A 28 6.46 -2.47 -1.22
C TRP A 28 5.07 -1.99 -1.66
N PHE A 29 4.88 -0.71 -2.00
CA PHE A 29 3.58 -0.25 -2.51
C PHE A 29 3.21 -0.97 -3.80
N ASP A 30 4.18 -1.15 -4.70
CA ASP A 30 3.99 -1.76 -6.01
C ASP A 30 4.01 -3.29 -6.00
N GLY A 31 4.50 -3.92 -4.93
CA GLY A 31 4.67 -5.38 -4.86
C GLY A 31 3.36 -6.16 -5.03
N SER A 32 2.20 -5.52 -4.83
CA SER A 32 0.90 -6.12 -5.14
C SER A 32 0.69 -6.44 -6.63
N LYS A 33 1.51 -5.87 -7.53
CA LYS A 33 1.56 -6.23 -8.96
C LYS A 33 1.83 -7.73 -9.17
N ALA A 34 2.50 -8.39 -8.23
CA ALA A 34 2.75 -9.83 -8.28
C ALA A 34 1.45 -10.66 -8.18
N HIS A 35 0.39 -10.10 -7.58
CA HIS A 35 -0.92 -10.75 -7.50
C HIS A 35 -1.84 -10.36 -8.66
N MET A 36 -1.79 -9.10 -9.08
CA MET A 36 -2.60 -8.58 -10.19
C MET A 36 -1.77 -7.55 -10.97
N ALA A 37 -1.42 -7.82 -12.23
CA ALA A 37 -0.57 -6.93 -13.02
C ALA A 37 -1.32 -5.75 -13.70
N ASP A 38 -2.50 -5.37 -13.18
CA ASP A 38 -3.31 -4.26 -13.66
C ASP A 38 -3.67 -3.30 -12.52
N PHE A 39 -4.34 -2.19 -12.82
CA PHE A 39 -4.63 -1.11 -11.87
C PHE A 39 -5.29 -1.57 -10.56
N ARG A 40 -5.98 -2.72 -10.53
CA ARG A 40 -6.67 -3.23 -9.34
C ARG A 40 -5.70 -3.61 -8.22
N HIS A 41 -4.44 -3.88 -8.53
CA HIS A 41 -3.39 -4.11 -7.53
C HIS A 41 -3.26 -2.95 -6.53
N ARG A 42 -3.60 -1.73 -6.98
CA ARG A 42 -3.55 -0.51 -6.18
C ARG A 42 -4.54 -0.58 -5.01
N ALA A 43 -5.64 -1.31 -5.15
CA ALA A 43 -6.61 -1.50 -4.07
C ALA A 43 -6.02 -2.15 -2.82
N LEU A 44 -4.89 -2.88 -2.94
CA LEU A 44 -4.27 -3.55 -1.81
C LEU A 44 -3.45 -2.61 -0.91
N ARG A 45 -2.84 -1.56 -1.47
CA ARG A 45 -1.83 -0.73 -0.75
C ARG A 45 -1.88 0.76 -1.05
N HIS A 46 -2.51 1.20 -2.14
CA HIS A 46 -2.57 2.62 -2.54
C HIS A 46 -3.82 3.29 -1.96
N HIS A 47 -3.86 3.39 -0.64
CA HIS A 47 -4.89 4.09 0.13
C HIS A 47 -4.34 4.49 1.50
N SER A 48 -5.11 5.25 2.27
CA SER A 48 -4.71 5.76 3.59
C SER A 48 -4.18 4.66 4.52
N GLU A 49 -4.89 3.55 4.71
CA GLU A 49 -4.40 2.45 5.55
C GLU A 49 -3.11 1.81 5.02
N GLY A 50 -2.95 1.65 3.71
CA GLY A 50 -1.70 1.14 3.12
C GLY A 50 -0.49 2.03 3.43
N ILE A 51 -0.68 3.36 3.46
CA ILE A 51 0.37 4.31 3.89
C ILE A 51 0.76 4.09 5.36
N PHE A 52 -0.22 3.84 6.23
CA PHE A 52 0.05 3.53 7.64
C PHE A 52 0.68 2.14 7.82
N MET A 53 0.38 1.19 6.95
CA MET A 53 1.06 -0.11 6.93
C MET A 53 2.52 0.02 6.52
N ALA A 54 2.85 0.87 5.54
CA ALA A 54 4.24 1.17 5.19
C ALA A 54 5.01 1.71 6.42
N GLU A 55 4.42 2.65 7.17
CA GLU A 55 5.03 3.16 8.40
C GLU A 55 5.29 2.06 9.44
N ARG A 56 4.37 1.11 9.60
CA ARG A 56 4.57 -0.01 10.54
C ARG A 56 5.70 -0.93 10.11
N LEU A 57 5.92 -1.09 8.81
CA LEU A 57 6.91 -2.01 8.25
C LEU A 57 8.31 -1.40 8.17
N PHE A 58 8.41 -0.15 7.73
CA PHE A 58 9.69 0.54 7.51
C PHE A 58 10.10 1.47 8.67
N GLY A 59 9.22 1.62 9.66
CA GLY A 59 9.41 2.55 10.77
C GLY A 59 8.72 3.89 10.54
N LYS A 60 8.64 4.70 11.61
CA LYS A 60 7.99 6.02 11.56
C LYS A 60 8.75 7.02 10.68
N ILE A 61 10.06 6.89 10.67
CA ILE A 61 11.01 7.75 9.98
C ILE A 61 12.12 6.90 9.39
N ILE A 62 12.75 7.40 8.34
CA ILE A 62 14.08 7.00 7.90
C ILE A 62 15.04 8.16 8.10
N THR A 63 16.34 7.85 8.21
CA THR A 63 17.41 8.84 8.03
C THR A 63 18.11 8.47 6.73
N ASN A 64 18.05 9.35 5.73
CA ASN A 64 18.65 9.09 4.42
C ASN A 64 20.18 9.31 4.42
N ALA A 65 20.86 8.98 3.33
CA ALA A 65 22.31 9.13 3.20
C ALA A 65 22.84 10.57 3.40
N ASP A 66 22.02 11.59 3.17
CA ASP A 66 22.34 13.00 3.44
C ASP A 66 22.13 13.39 4.93
N GLY A 67 21.77 12.44 5.80
CA GLY A 67 21.49 12.68 7.21
C GLY A 67 20.11 13.30 7.49
N ARG A 68 19.24 13.38 6.49
CA ARG A 68 17.89 13.95 6.64
C ARG A 68 16.92 12.92 7.20
N VAL A 69 16.19 13.32 8.24
CA VAL A 69 15.07 12.54 8.77
C VAL A 69 13.81 12.78 7.94
N VAL A 70 13.25 11.70 7.37
CA VAL A 70 12.05 11.75 6.52
C VAL A 70 10.99 10.79 7.08
N PRO A 71 9.75 11.26 7.36
CA PRO A 71 8.65 10.37 7.75
C PRO A 71 8.29 9.39 6.63
N VAL A 72 8.17 8.10 6.95
CA VAL A 72 7.77 7.08 5.97
C VAL A 72 6.39 7.35 5.39
N ARG A 73 5.47 7.90 6.20
CA ARG A 73 4.15 8.32 5.72
C ARG A 73 4.25 9.33 4.58
N TYR A 74 5.18 10.28 4.62
CA TYR A 74 5.31 11.30 3.57
C TYR A 74 5.82 10.70 2.26
N ILE A 75 6.66 9.67 2.33
CA ILE A 75 7.11 8.90 1.17
C ILE A 75 5.93 8.11 0.58
N GLY A 76 5.12 7.48 1.43
CA GLY A 76 3.90 6.79 1.00
C GLY A 76 2.84 7.71 0.39
N GLU A 77 2.56 8.86 1.02
CA GLU A 77 1.67 9.89 0.49
C GLU A 77 2.15 10.43 -0.86
N GLN A 78 3.47 10.62 -1.00
CA GLN A 78 4.08 11.00 -2.28
C GLN A 78 3.82 9.92 -3.34
N HIS A 79 4.17 8.66 -3.06
CA HIS A 79 3.99 7.55 -4.00
C HIS A 79 2.54 7.43 -4.47
N VAL A 80 1.60 7.41 -3.54
CA VAL A 80 0.17 7.27 -3.86
C VAL A 80 -0.36 8.47 -4.66
N ASN A 81 0.06 9.69 -4.34
CA ASN A 81 -0.34 10.87 -5.11
C ASN A 81 0.27 10.88 -6.52
N GLU A 82 1.52 10.46 -6.69
CA GLU A 82 2.15 10.37 -8.02
C GLU A 82 1.43 9.38 -8.93
N ASP A 83 0.86 8.32 -8.35
CA ASP A 83 0.18 7.27 -9.09
C ASP A 83 -1.32 7.50 -9.32
N LEU A 84 -2.01 8.17 -8.39
CA LEU A 84 -3.47 8.31 -8.39
C LEU A 84 -3.96 9.77 -8.41
N GLY A 85 -3.08 10.75 -8.22
CA GLY A 85 -3.43 12.17 -8.09
C GLY A 85 -4.21 12.55 -6.83
N ARG A 86 -4.53 11.57 -5.97
CA ARG A 86 -5.15 11.72 -4.65
C ARG A 86 -4.85 10.51 -3.78
N ILE A 87 -5.08 10.63 -2.47
CA ILE A 87 -5.05 9.49 -1.54
C ILE A 87 -6.48 8.99 -1.32
N PRO A 88 -6.86 7.81 -1.85
CA PRO A 88 -8.15 7.21 -1.55
C PRO A 88 -8.16 6.57 -0.15
N SER A 89 -9.36 6.29 0.37
CA SER A 89 -9.57 5.39 1.50
C SER A 89 -9.69 3.94 1.03
N VAL A 90 -9.58 2.97 1.95
CA VAL A 90 -9.87 1.55 1.61
C VAL A 90 -11.33 1.39 1.17
N THR A 91 -12.26 2.16 1.75
CA THR A 91 -13.68 2.18 1.40
C THR A 91 -13.91 2.60 -0.05
N ASP A 92 -13.11 3.53 -0.60
CA ASP A 92 -13.20 3.94 -2.01
C ASP A 92 -12.98 2.77 -2.97
N TRP A 93 -12.14 1.81 -2.58
CA TRP A 93 -11.88 0.57 -3.33
C TRP A 93 -12.95 -0.49 -3.05
N LEU A 94 -13.25 -0.76 -1.78
CA LEU A 94 -14.16 -1.84 -1.37
C LEU A 94 -15.59 -1.64 -1.86
N ARG A 95 -16.05 -0.39 -1.99
CA ARG A 95 -17.39 -0.09 -2.56
C ARG A 95 -17.57 -0.56 -4.00
N CYS A 96 -16.48 -0.85 -4.71
CA CYS A 96 -16.50 -1.35 -6.08
C CYS A 96 -16.64 -2.88 -6.16
N ILE A 97 -16.54 -3.61 -5.04
CA ILE A 97 -16.76 -5.06 -4.98
C ILE A 97 -18.26 -5.32 -5.16
N LYS A 98 -18.62 -6.12 -6.16
CA LYS A 98 -19.99 -6.50 -6.48
C LYS A 98 -20.09 -8.03 -6.53
N PRO A 99 -20.36 -8.69 -5.40
CA PRO A 99 -20.48 -10.14 -5.37
C PRO A 99 -21.65 -10.60 -6.25
N SER A 100 -21.46 -11.73 -6.92
CA SER A 100 -22.53 -12.47 -7.60
C SER A 100 -23.08 -13.59 -6.71
N ASP A 101 -24.10 -14.29 -7.18
CA ASP A 101 -24.65 -15.45 -6.47
C ASP A 101 -23.60 -16.59 -6.30
N ASP A 102 -22.65 -16.68 -7.24
CA ASP A 102 -21.54 -17.64 -7.20
C ASP A 102 -20.45 -17.25 -6.18
N ASP A 103 -20.44 -16.00 -5.71
CA ASP A 103 -19.50 -15.49 -4.69
C ASP A 103 -20.00 -15.72 -3.24
N ALA A 104 -20.76 -16.80 -3.07
CA ALA A 104 -21.34 -17.27 -1.81
C ALA A 104 -20.38 -17.24 -0.60
N TRP A 105 -19.09 -17.46 -0.86
CA TRP A 105 -18.02 -17.49 0.13
C TRP A 105 -17.74 -16.12 0.77
N MET A 106 -18.06 -15.00 0.10
CA MET A 106 -17.86 -13.64 0.62
C MET A 106 -18.80 -13.26 1.76
N PHE A 107 -19.95 -13.94 1.88
CA PHE A 107 -21.00 -13.60 2.86
C PHE A 107 -20.90 -14.34 4.19
N GLY A 108 -19.82 -15.09 4.43
CA GLY A 108 -19.57 -15.73 5.72
C GLY A 108 -20.50 -16.91 6.01
N ARG A 109 -20.44 -17.96 5.18
CA ARG A 109 -21.08 -19.27 5.46
C ARG A 109 -20.15 -20.23 6.22
N GLY A 110 -19.26 -19.68 7.03
CA GLY A 110 -18.29 -20.44 7.81
C GLY A 110 -18.95 -21.27 8.91
N LYS A 111 -18.18 -22.20 9.48
CA LYS A 111 -18.63 -23.01 10.62
C LYS A 111 -18.92 -22.14 11.83
N ASN A 112 -19.92 -22.53 12.63
CA ASN A 112 -20.17 -21.90 13.92
C ASN A 112 -19.19 -22.47 14.97
N LEU A 113 -17.97 -21.91 14.97
CA LEU A 113 -16.88 -22.38 15.82
C LEU A 113 -17.21 -22.27 17.31
N GLU A 114 -17.94 -21.23 17.72
CA GLU A 114 -18.40 -21.07 19.12
C GLU A 114 -19.25 -22.26 19.55
N LYS A 115 -20.21 -22.69 18.72
CA LYS A 115 -21.07 -23.84 19.00
C LYS A 115 -20.31 -25.17 18.93
N GLU A 116 -19.36 -25.31 18.02
CA GLU A 116 -18.57 -26.54 17.84
C GLU A 116 -17.51 -26.74 18.95
N LEU A 117 -16.94 -25.67 19.50
CA LEU A 117 -15.89 -25.75 20.53
C LEU A 117 -16.45 -25.73 21.97
N LEU A 118 -17.73 -25.39 22.16
CA LEU A 118 -18.43 -25.41 23.45
C LEU A 118 -19.32 -26.66 23.65
N ALA A 119 -19.38 -27.55 22.66
CA ALA A 119 -20.05 -28.85 22.72
C ALA A 119 -19.06 -29.97 23.09
#